data_AF-A0A7S3H5U1-F1
#
_entry.id   AF-A0A7S3H5U1-F1
#
_cell.length_a   1.000
_cell.length_b   1.000
_cell.length_c   1.000
_cell.angle_alpha   90.00
_cell.angle_beta   90.00
_cell.angle_gamma   90.00
#
_symmetry.space_group_name_H-M   'P 1'
#
loop_
_entity.id
_entity.type
_entity.pdbx_description
1 polymer ?
#
loop_
_entity_poly.entity_id
_entity_poly.type
_entity_poly.pdbx_seq_one_letter_code
_entity_poly.pdbx_strand_id
1 'polypeptide(L)'
;KSQRQEKPFLEYLKNWQWDEAKYPKTRSILDNLTLLISVVTKLDEEARNKTAQYNEFKTAKGNLAKKEGASVTGRDLVDVLTPDVVKINGTADDDFIYTEHITTVVVILARGTDQEFLASYETMVEKV
;
A
#
# COMPACT_ATOMS: atom_id res chain seq x y z
N LYS A 1 -16.24 25.34 -27.74
CA LYS A 1 -14.94 24.85 -27.21
C LYS A 1 -15.11 24.63 -25.71
N SER A 2 -14.90 23.40 -25.21
CA SER A 2 -15.12 23.08 -23.80
C SER A 2 -14.19 23.90 -22.92
N GLN A 3 -14.75 24.63 -21.94
CA GLN A 3 -14.04 25.48 -20.98
C GLN A 3 -13.19 24.68 -19.96
N ARG A 4 -12.81 23.44 -20.28
CA ARG A 4 -11.81 22.67 -19.52
C ARG A 4 -10.39 23.08 -19.93
N GLN A 5 -10.11 24.37 -19.89
CA GLN A 5 -8.73 24.83 -19.79
C GLN A 5 -8.50 25.13 -18.31
N GLU A 6 -7.48 24.52 -17.72
CA GLU A 6 -6.99 24.82 -16.38
C GLU A 6 -6.49 26.27 -16.35
N LYS A 7 -7.44 27.20 -16.22
CA LYS A 7 -7.13 28.61 -16.07
C LYS A 7 -6.93 28.91 -14.59
N PRO A 8 -5.95 29.75 -14.25
CA PRO A 8 -5.90 30.34 -12.92
C PRO A 8 -7.26 30.97 -12.57
N PHE A 9 -7.71 30.78 -11.33
CA PHE A 9 -9.04 31.19 -10.88
C PHE A 9 -9.42 32.62 -11.30
N LEU A 10 -8.49 33.57 -11.15
CA LEU A 10 -8.69 34.97 -11.51
C LEU A 10 -8.88 35.19 -13.03
N GLU A 11 -8.21 34.41 -13.87
CA GLU A 11 -8.36 34.50 -15.32
C GLU A 11 -9.67 33.84 -15.80
N TYR A 12 -10.08 32.76 -15.14
CA TYR A 12 -11.38 32.13 -15.36
C TYR A 12 -12.52 33.11 -15.06
N LEU A 13 -12.48 33.81 -13.92
CA LEU A 13 -13.50 34.79 -13.55
C LEU A 13 -13.60 35.94 -14.56
N LYS A 14 -12.46 36.49 -15.00
CA LYS A 14 -12.43 37.61 -15.97
C LYS A 14 -13.00 37.25 -17.34
N ASN A 15 -12.86 35.99 -17.76
CA ASN A 15 -13.29 35.51 -19.07
C ASN A 15 -14.42 34.48 -18.97
N TRP A 16 -15.20 34.53 -17.90
CA TRP A 16 -16.26 33.57 -17.66
C TRP A 16 -17.32 33.65 -18.76
N GLN A 17 -17.75 32.49 -19.24
CA GLN A 17 -18.84 32.37 -20.20
C GLN A 17 -19.70 31.16 -19.83
N TRP A 18 -21.00 31.28 -20.02
CA TRP A 18 -21.94 30.21 -19.75
C TRP A 18 -21.70 29.01 -20.69
N ASP A 19 -21.65 27.80 -20.13
CA ASP A 19 -21.44 26.56 -20.90
C ASP A 19 -22.77 26.11 -21.52
N GLU A 20 -23.15 26.72 -22.65
CA GLU A 20 -24.38 26.39 -23.39
C GLU A 20 -24.41 24.94 -23.90
N ALA A 21 -23.27 24.29 -24.06
CA ALA A 21 -23.21 22.89 -24.50
C ALA A 21 -23.64 21.93 -23.38
N LYS A 22 -23.33 22.25 -22.12
CA LYS A 22 -23.74 21.45 -20.96
C LYS A 22 -25.10 21.88 -20.40
N TYR A 23 -25.37 23.18 -20.39
CA TYR A 23 -26.55 23.78 -19.80
C TYR A 23 -27.24 24.70 -20.82
N PRO A 24 -27.92 24.13 -21.83
CA PRO A 24 -28.49 24.92 -22.91
C PRO A 24 -29.60 25.84 -22.41
N LYS A 25 -29.69 27.04 -22.98
CA LYS A 25 -30.74 28.04 -22.68
C LYS A 25 -32.14 27.63 -23.14
N THR A 26 -32.22 26.63 -24.02
CA THR A 26 -33.48 26.02 -24.47
C THR A 26 -34.14 25.16 -23.40
N ARG A 27 -33.36 24.69 -22.42
CA ARG A 27 -33.86 23.95 -21.26
C ARG A 27 -34.34 24.93 -20.20
N SER A 28 -35.38 24.55 -19.46
CA SER A 28 -35.89 25.37 -18.35
C SER A 28 -34.79 25.65 -17.32
N ILE A 29 -34.90 26.80 -16.65
CA ILE A 29 -33.96 27.19 -15.58
C ILE A 29 -33.98 26.14 -14.47
N LEU A 30 -35.16 25.60 -14.14
CA LEU A 30 -35.34 24.61 -13.08
C LEU A 30 -34.63 23.29 -13.40
N ASP A 31 -34.69 22.81 -14.65
CA ASP A 31 -34.02 21.58 -15.03
C ASP A 31 -32.50 21.76 -15.09
N ASN A 32 -32.01 22.91 -15.54
CA ASN A 32 -30.58 23.24 -15.50
C ASN A 32 -30.07 23.33 -14.06
N LEU A 33 -30.85 23.92 -13.16
CA LEU A 33 -30.53 24.00 -11.73
C LEU A 33 -30.49 22.62 -11.09
N THR A 34 -31.49 21.78 -11.36
CA THR A 34 -31.56 20.40 -10.86
C THR A 34 -30.33 19.60 -11.30
N LEU A 35 -29.93 19.73 -12.56
CA LEU A 35 -28.74 19.06 -13.09
C LEU A 35 -27.46 19.58 -12.41
N LEU A 36 -27.32 20.89 -12.24
CA LEU A 36 -26.17 21.50 -11.56
C LEU A 36 -26.03 20.98 -10.13
N ILE A 37 -27.13 20.97 -9.37
CA ILE A 37 -27.14 20.48 -7.99
C ILE A 37 -26.74 19.00 -7.97
N SER A 38 -27.33 18.18 -8.84
CA SER A 38 -26.99 16.75 -8.94
C SER A 38 -25.51 16.51 -9.22
N VAL A 39 -24.92 17.27 -10.16
CA VAL A 39 -23.49 17.16 -10.49
C VAL A 39 -22.62 17.57 -9.32
N VAL A 40 -22.95 18.68 -8.64
CA VAL A 40 -22.19 19.14 -7.46
C VAL A 40 -22.27 18.11 -6.32
N THR A 41 -23.46 17.58 -6.02
CA THR A 41 -23.63 16.54 -5.00
C THR A 41 -22.82 15.29 -5.32
N LYS A 42 -22.82 14.84 -6.58
CA LYS A 42 -22.04 13.67 -7.00
C LYS A 42 -20.53 13.92 -6.89
N LEU A 43 -20.05 15.09 -7.31
CA LEU A 43 -18.64 15.45 -7.19
C LEU A 43 -18.19 15.53 -5.73
N ASP A 44 -19.04 16.05 -4.84
CA ASP A 44 -18.76 16.11 -3.42
C ASP A 44 -18.69 14.72 -2.78
N GLU A 45 -19.60 13.81 -3.15
CA GLU A 45 -19.58 12.42 -2.72
C GLU A 45 -18.31 11.69 -3.22
N GLU A 46 -17.95 11.87 -4.50
CA GLU A 46 -16.72 11.31 -5.07
C GLU A 46 -15.47 11.82 -4.35
N ALA A 47 -15.40 13.11 -4.02
CA ALA A 47 -14.29 13.70 -3.28
C ALA A 47 -14.19 13.16 -1.85
N ARG A 48 -15.33 13.02 -1.15
CA ARG A 48 -15.39 12.40 0.18
C ARG A 48 -14.92 10.95 0.16
N ASN A 49 -15.39 10.17 -0.80
CA ASN A 49 -14.99 8.77 -0.99
C ASN A 49 -13.49 8.65 -1.28
N LYS A 50 -12.93 9.50 -2.16
CA LYS A 50 -11.49 9.50 -2.44
C LYS A 50 -10.65 9.92 -1.24
N THR A 51 -11.12 10.89 -0.46
CA THR A 51 -10.46 11.31 0.79
C THR A 51 -10.45 10.18 1.81
N ALA A 52 -11.57 9.46 1.96
CA ALA A 52 -11.66 8.29 2.85
C ALA A 52 -10.68 7.18 2.42
N GLN A 53 -10.67 6.80 1.14
CA GLN A 53 -9.73 5.82 0.58
C GLN A 53 -8.27 6.22 0.80
N TYR A 54 -7.94 7.50 0.58
CA TYR A 54 -6.59 8.01 0.81
C TYR A 54 -6.17 7.87 2.28
N ASN A 55 -7.06 8.21 3.22
CA ASN A 55 -6.78 8.11 4.65
C ASN A 55 -6.62 6.66 5.11
N GLU A 56 -7.39 5.73 4.53
CA GLU A 56 -7.24 4.29 4.75
C GLU A 56 -5.84 3.81 4.30
N PHE A 57 -5.44 4.09 3.05
CA PHE A 57 -4.12 3.72 2.55
C PHE A 57 -2.98 4.40 3.32
N LYS A 58 -3.15 5.65 3.72
CA LYS A 58 -2.18 6.38 4.56
C LYS A 58 -2.00 5.68 5.91
N THR A 59 -3.09 5.24 6.52
CA THR A 59 -3.07 4.51 7.80
C THR A 59 -2.42 3.14 7.63
N ALA A 60 -2.80 2.39 6.58
CA ALA A 60 -2.20 1.11 6.24
C ALA A 60 -0.68 1.24 6.03
N LYS A 61 -0.24 2.24 5.26
CA LYS A 61 1.19 2.55 5.08
C LYS A 61 1.88 2.87 6.40
N GLY A 62 1.26 3.68 7.25
CA GLY A 62 1.81 3.99 8.58
C GLY A 62 1.98 2.75 9.46
N ASN A 63 1.05 1.81 9.39
CA ASN A 63 1.13 0.54 10.12
C ASN A 63 2.24 -0.36 9.57
N LEU A 64 2.41 -0.43 8.24
CA LEU A 64 3.52 -1.16 7.60
C LEU A 64 4.89 -0.58 8.01
N ALA A 65 5.05 0.75 7.96
CA ALA A 65 6.30 1.40 8.35
C ALA A 65 6.67 1.15 9.83
N LYS A 66 5.67 1.05 10.73
CA LYS A 66 5.90 0.67 12.13
C LYS A 66 6.34 -0.80 12.26
N LYS A 67 5.83 -1.70 11.40
CA LYS A 67 6.23 -3.10 11.36
C LYS A 67 7.67 -3.27 10.86
N GLU A 68 8.11 -2.47 9.90
CA GLU A 68 9.47 -2.52 9.33
C GLU A 68 10.58 -2.04 10.29
N GLY A 69 10.25 -1.14 11.23
CA GLY A 69 11.21 -0.46 12.10
C GLY A 69 11.46 -1.10 13.47
N ALA A 70 10.66 -2.07 13.91
CA ALA A 70 10.72 -2.60 15.27
C ALA A 70 11.04 -4.11 15.29
N SER A 71 12.33 -4.42 15.41
CA SER A 71 12.88 -5.78 15.59
C SER A 71 12.80 -6.72 14.37
N VAL A 72 13.82 -7.56 14.19
CA VAL A 72 13.84 -8.65 13.21
C VAL A 72 12.68 -9.63 13.45
N THR A 73 12.19 -9.72 14.69
CA THR A 73 11.00 -10.50 15.07
C THR A 73 9.70 -10.01 14.42
N GLY A 74 9.64 -8.73 14.00
CA GLY A 74 8.47 -8.12 13.37
C GLY A 74 8.56 -8.01 11.84
N ARG A 75 9.74 -8.24 11.26
CA ARG A 75 9.95 -8.22 9.81
C ARG A 75 9.42 -9.49 9.16
N ASP A 76 8.95 -9.35 7.92
CA ASP A 76 8.62 -10.52 7.12
C ASP A 76 9.90 -11.26 6.75
N LEU A 77 9.91 -12.59 6.88
CA LEU A 77 11.04 -13.40 6.47
C LEU A 77 11.24 -13.35 4.96
N VAL A 78 10.20 -13.02 4.17
CA VAL A 78 10.33 -12.76 2.71
C VAL A 78 11.32 -11.63 2.41
N ASP A 79 11.39 -10.61 3.26
CA ASP A 79 12.30 -9.47 3.04
C ASP A 79 13.74 -9.77 3.48
N VAL A 80 13.94 -10.83 4.28
CA VAL A 80 15.24 -11.22 4.85
C VAL A 80 15.86 -12.39 4.09
N LEU A 81 15.04 -13.38 3.75
CA LEU A 81 15.43 -14.61 3.05
C LEU A 81 15.32 -14.42 1.54
N THR A 82 16.10 -13.48 1.01
CA THR A 82 16.18 -13.24 -0.43
C THR A 82 17.06 -14.29 -1.12
N PRO A 83 16.91 -14.50 -2.45
CA PRO A 83 17.79 -15.41 -3.20
C PRO A 83 19.29 -15.08 -3.13
N ASP A 84 19.63 -13.84 -2.76
CA ASP A 84 21.02 -13.40 -2.54
C ASP A 84 21.58 -13.91 -1.20
N VAL A 85 20.72 -14.18 -0.22
CA VAL A 85 21.07 -14.61 1.13
C VAL A 85 20.93 -16.13 1.28
N VAL A 86 19.89 -16.71 0.66
CA VAL A 86 19.59 -18.14 0.76
C VAL A 86 19.39 -18.79 -0.61
N LYS A 87 19.92 -20.00 -0.75
CA LYS A 87 19.81 -20.82 -1.95
C LYS A 87 18.55 -21.68 -1.88
N ILE A 88 17.61 -21.41 -2.79
CA ILE A 88 16.38 -22.19 -2.97
C ILE A 88 16.25 -22.45 -4.48
N ASN A 89 16.88 -23.50 -4.96
CA ASN A 89 17.04 -23.84 -6.37
C ASN A 89 16.54 -25.25 -6.69
N GLY A 90 15.97 -25.96 -5.72
CA GLY A 90 15.44 -27.32 -5.88
C GLY A 90 16.54 -28.37 -6.04
N THR A 91 17.75 -28.07 -5.57
CA THR A 91 18.93 -28.94 -5.68
C THR A 91 19.35 -29.47 -4.33
N ALA A 92 20.31 -30.39 -4.30
CA ALA A 92 20.82 -30.96 -3.04
C ALA A 92 21.60 -29.95 -2.17
N ASP A 93 22.03 -28.81 -2.74
CA ASP A 93 22.82 -27.78 -2.07
C ASP A 93 21.96 -26.59 -1.60
N ASP A 94 20.64 -26.78 -1.47
CA ASP A 94 19.70 -25.79 -0.99
C ASP A 94 19.82 -25.59 0.54
N ASP A 95 19.71 -24.34 1.01
CA ASP A 95 19.82 -24.04 2.44
C ASP A 95 18.58 -24.50 3.23
N PHE A 96 17.43 -24.60 2.56
CA PHE A 96 16.18 -25.10 3.13
C PHE A 96 15.85 -26.50 2.63
N ILE A 97 16.00 -27.49 3.51
CA ILE A 97 15.69 -28.89 3.23
C ILE A 97 14.37 -29.23 3.92
N TYR A 98 13.43 -29.79 3.16
CA TYR A 98 12.18 -30.34 3.67
C TYR A 98 12.02 -31.78 3.18
N THR A 99 12.26 -32.73 4.07
CA THR A 99 12.05 -34.17 3.84
C THR A 99 11.18 -34.75 4.94
N GLU A 100 10.82 -36.03 4.83
CA GLU A 100 10.00 -36.70 5.85
C GLU A 100 10.62 -36.71 7.25
N HIS A 101 11.96 -36.64 7.33
CA HIS A 101 12.69 -36.81 8.59
C HIS A 101 13.61 -35.64 8.95
N ILE A 102 13.82 -34.69 8.03
CA ILE A 102 14.71 -33.54 8.20
C ILE A 102 13.99 -32.28 7.72
N THR A 103 14.07 -31.23 8.53
CA THR A 103 13.57 -29.89 8.21
C THR A 103 14.60 -28.85 8.61
N THR A 104 14.74 -27.78 7.82
CA THR A 104 15.48 -26.59 8.25
C THR A 104 14.58 -25.67 9.08
N VAL A 105 15.10 -25.10 10.16
CA VAL A 105 14.40 -24.12 11.01
C VAL A 105 15.23 -22.84 11.10
N VAL A 106 14.57 -21.68 11.06
CA VAL A 106 15.21 -20.38 11.25
C VAL A 106 15.07 -19.95 12.71
N VAL A 107 16.20 -19.62 13.35
CA VAL A 107 16.25 -19.17 14.74
C VAL A 107 16.70 -17.70 14.79
N ILE A 108 15.95 -16.87 15.50
CA ILE A 108 16.28 -15.45 15.70
C ILE A 108 17.01 -15.32 17.04
N LEU A 109 18.26 -14.85 17.01
CA LEU A 109 19.09 -14.67 18.20
C LEU A 109 19.14 -13.20 18.64
N ALA A 110 19.31 -12.99 19.94
CA ALA A 110 19.64 -11.68 20.48
C ALA A 110 21.08 -11.32 20.11
N ARG A 111 21.36 -10.02 19.96
CA ARG A 111 22.71 -9.56 19.58
C ARG A 111 23.70 -9.93 20.68
N GLY A 112 24.72 -10.74 20.32
CA GLY A 112 25.78 -11.17 21.23
C GLY A 112 25.58 -12.54 21.89
N THR A 113 24.48 -13.25 21.58
CA THR A 113 24.23 -14.62 22.07
C THR A 113 24.55 -15.69 21.01
N ASP A 114 25.25 -15.32 19.93
CA ASP A 114 25.60 -16.20 18.81
C ASP A 114 26.55 -17.31 19.23
N GLN A 115 27.60 -16.97 19.98
CA GLN A 115 28.61 -17.94 20.43
C GLN A 115 28.03 -18.96 21.42
N GLU A 116 27.15 -18.51 22.31
CA GLU A 116 26.47 -19.38 23.27
C GLU A 116 25.50 -20.34 22.57
N PHE A 117 24.75 -19.85 21.59
CA PHE A 117 23.86 -20.69 20.79
C PHE A 117 24.64 -21.75 20.01
N LEU A 118 25.70 -21.36 19.31
CA LEU A 118 26.55 -22.30 18.56
C LEU A 118 27.18 -23.38 19.45
N ALA A 119 27.44 -23.09 20.73
CA ALA A 119 27.99 -24.07 21.67
C ALA A 119 26.94 -25.05 22.23
N SER A 120 25.65 -24.73 22.15
CA SER A 120 24.60 -25.48 22.87
C SER A 120 23.50 -26.05 21.99
N TYR A 121 23.28 -25.52 20.78
CA TYR A 121 22.11 -25.84 19.96
C TYR A 121 21.95 -27.34 19.68
N GLU A 122 23.04 -28.07 19.43
CA GLU A 122 23.05 -29.51 19.15
C GLU A 122 22.56 -30.38 20.33
N THR A 123 22.60 -29.83 21.55
CA THR A 123 22.22 -30.55 22.78
C THR A 123 20.85 -30.15 23.31
N MET A 124 20.19 -29.16 22.68
CA MET A 124 18.88 -28.68 23.14
C MET A 124 17.76 -29.70 22.92
N VAL A 125 17.92 -30.60 21.95
CA VAL A 125 16.96 -31.65 21.61
C VAL A 125 17.69 -32.92 21.17
N GLU A 126 17.05 -34.07 21.28
CA GLU A 126 17.68 -35.38 21.03
C GLU A 126 18.06 -35.61 19.54
N LYS A 127 17.47 -34.86 18.61
CA LYS A 127 17.71 -34.96 17.15
C LYS A 127 17.66 -33.57 16.51
N VAL A 128 18.78 -32.85 16.62
CA VAL A 128 19.03 -31.56 15.96
C VAL A 128 19.69 -31.78 14.61
#